data_AF-A0A1G2ZEA2-F1
#
_entry.id   AF-A0A1G2ZEA2-F1
#
_cell.length_a   1.000
_cell.length_b   1.000
_cell.length_c   1.000
_cell.angle_alpha   90.00
_cell.angle_beta   90.00
_cell.angle_gamma   90.00
#
_symmetry.space_group_name_H-M   'P 1'
#
loop_
_entity.id
_entity.type
_entity.pdbx_description
1 polymer ?
#
loop_
_entity_poly.entity_id
_entity_poly.type
_entity_poly.pdbx_seq_one_letter_code
_entity_poly.pdbx_strand_id
1 'polypeptide(L)'
;MVYLIHFDEHFHHARHYIGYTANARTIKQRLACHRNGQGAKILKALNGQGINYEIVRTWQGDRNFERKLKNRKKSRMLCPVCQNKRNRIRNAKNLTEGSIK
;
A
#
# COMPACT_ATOMS: atom_id res chain seq x y z
N MET A 1 -4.13 14.80 -4.31
CA MET A 1 -3.56 13.49 -4.73
C MET A 1 -3.72 12.45 -3.64
N VAL A 2 -4.09 11.23 -4.03
CA VAL A 2 -4.23 10.08 -3.13
C VAL A 2 -3.06 9.13 -3.37
N TYR A 3 -2.56 8.50 -2.31
CA TYR A 3 -1.46 7.55 -2.38
C TYR A 3 -1.75 6.29 -1.55
N LEU A 4 -1.18 5.18 -1.99
CA LEU A 4 -1.24 3.89 -1.32
C LEU A 4 0.16 3.47 -0.93
N ILE A 5 0.32 3.14 0.34
CA ILE A 5 1.51 2.58 0.93
C ILE A 5 1.34 1.07 1.11
N HIS A 6 2.37 0.31 0.76
CA HIS A 6 2.54 -1.10 1.11
C HIS A 6 3.50 -1.23 2.30
N PHE A 7 3.21 -2.13 3.23
CA PHE A 7 4.13 -2.49 4.30
C PHE A 7 4.86 -3.77 3.91
N ASP A 8 6.17 -3.82 4.16
CA ASP A 8 6.97 -5.00 3.83
C ASP A 8 6.56 -6.22 4.68
N GLU A 9 6.10 -5.95 5.90
CA GLU A 9 5.56 -6.93 6.83
C GLU A 9 4.13 -6.58 7.25
N HIS A 10 3.38 -7.60 7.67
CA HIS A 10 2.07 -7.39 8.25
C HIS A 10 2.20 -6.75 9.64
N PHE A 11 1.40 -5.72 9.88
CA PHE A 11 1.32 -5.08 11.19
C PHE A 11 -0.06 -5.29 11.77
N HIS A 12 -0.17 -6.27 12.66
CA HIS A 12 -1.45 -6.83 13.10
C HIS A 12 -2.34 -7.21 11.89
N HIS A 13 -3.49 -6.56 11.75
CA HIS A 13 -4.42 -6.76 10.64
C HIS A 13 -4.16 -5.84 9.43
N ALA A 14 -3.25 -4.87 9.57
CA ALA A 14 -2.97 -3.87 8.56
C ALA A 14 -1.75 -4.26 7.70
N ARG A 15 -1.87 -4.00 6.40
CA ARG A 15 -0.80 -4.27 5.41
C ARG A 15 -0.57 -3.11 4.44
N HIS A 16 -1.44 -2.11 4.55
CA HIS A 16 -1.54 -1.01 3.62
C HIS A 16 -2.05 0.22 4.35
N TYR A 17 -1.62 1.38 3.87
CA TYR A 17 -2.14 2.67 4.30
C TYR A 17 -2.53 3.49 3.08
N ILE A 18 -3.70 4.11 3.11
CA ILE A 18 -4.13 5.07 2.07
C ILE A 18 -4.15 6.45 2.71
N GLY A 19 -3.52 7.41 2.03
CA GLY A 19 -3.49 8.79 2.47
C GLY A 19 -3.77 9.77 1.33
N TYR A 20 -4.05 11.01 1.72
CA TYR A 20 -4.26 12.13 0.81
C TYR A 20 -3.27 13.26 1.12
N THR A 21 -2.90 14.00 0.10
CA THR A 21 -2.15 15.26 0.19
C THR A 21 -2.60 16.21 -0.91
N ALA A 22 -2.33 17.51 -0.79
CA ALA A 22 -2.81 18.50 -1.76
C ALA A 22 -2.34 18.21 -3.19
N ASN A 23 -1.05 17.90 -3.41
CA ASN A 23 -0.48 17.72 -4.73
C ASN A 23 0.71 16.72 -4.74
N ALA A 24 1.36 16.54 -5.90
CA ALA A 24 2.47 15.58 -6.05
C ALA A 24 3.71 15.98 -5.23
N ARG A 25 4.03 17.28 -5.20
CA ARG A 25 5.19 17.82 -4.48
C ARG A 25 5.11 17.49 -2.99
N THR A 26 3.91 17.59 -2.43
CA THR A 26 3.65 17.32 -1.02
C THR A 26 3.62 15.83 -0.67
N ILE A 27 3.70 14.90 -1.64
CA ILE A 27 3.79 13.45 -1.36
C ILE A 27 5.15 13.10 -0.75
N LYS A 28 6.26 13.56 -1.36
CA LYS A 28 7.61 13.25 -0.87
C LYS A 28 7.83 13.79 0.55
N GLN A 29 7.41 15.03 0.77
CA GLN A 29 7.41 15.65 2.11
C GLN A 29 6.58 14.84 3.10
N ARG A 30 5.39 14.39 2.69
CA ARG A 30 4.52 13.58 3.55
C ARG A 30 5.14 12.23 3.89
N LEU A 31 5.83 11.58 2.95
CA LEU A 31 6.56 10.35 3.22
C LEU A 31 7.68 10.58 4.23
N ALA A 32 8.46 11.66 4.08
CA ALA A 32 9.48 12.05 5.06
C ALA A 32 8.89 12.32 6.46
N CYS A 33 7.76 13.04 6.55
CA CYS A 33 7.05 13.22 7.82
C CYS A 33 6.62 11.89 8.46
N HIS A 34 6.17 10.91 7.65
CA HIS A 34 5.84 9.57 8.15
C HIS A 34 7.10 8.87 8.68
N ARG A 35 8.22 8.92 7.95
CA ARG A 35 9.50 8.33 8.38
C ARG A 35 10.06 8.97 9.65
N ASN A 36 9.86 10.27 9.84
CA ASN A 36 10.25 11.00 11.06
C ASN A 36 9.25 10.83 12.23
N GLY A 37 8.22 9.98 12.09
CA GLY A 37 7.25 9.72 13.16
C GLY A 37 6.26 10.87 13.43
N GLN A 38 6.23 11.90 12.58
CA GLN A 38 5.30 13.04 12.65
C GLN A 38 4.03 12.82 11.81
N GLY A 39 3.91 11.64 11.22
CA GLY A 39 2.83 11.27 10.31
C GLY A 39 1.66 10.55 10.98
N ALA A 40 1.08 9.59 10.26
CA ALA A 40 -0.01 8.79 10.79
C ALA A 40 0.46 7.87 11.93
N LYS A 41 -0.35 7.71 12.98
CA LYS A 41 -0.02 6.89 14.16
C LYS A 41 0.42 5.47 13.80
N ILE A 42 -0.22 4.83 12.82
CA ILE A 42 0.16 3.49 12.35
C ILE A 42 1.57 3.47 11.73
N LEU A 43 1.93 4.47 10.92
CA LEU A 43 3.26 4.52 10.30
C LEU A 43 4.34 4.87 11.32
N LYS A 44 4.00 5.68 12.33
CA LYS A 44 4.86 5.89 13.50
C LYS A 44 5.12 4.56 14.24
N ALA A 45 4.09 3.74 14.42
CA ALA A 45 4.23 2.43 15.07
C ALA A 45 5.08 1.45 14.22
N LEU A 46 4.94 1.46 12.89
CA LEU A 46 5.81 0.70 11.99
C LEU A 46 7.27 1.10 12.16
N ASN A 47 7.57 2.41 12.18
CA ASN A 47 8.93 2.89 12.40
C ASN A 47 9.50 2.36 13.72
N GLY A 48 8.69 2.36 14.79
CA GLY A 48 9.09 1.85 16.10
C GLY A 48 9.37 0.35 16.13
N GLN A 49 8.82 -0.43 15.18
CA GLN A 49 9.09 -1.85 15.01
C GLN A 49 10.12 -2.16 13.92
N GLY A 50 10.73 -1.13 13.30
CA GLY A 50 11.66 -1.32 12.18
C GLY A 50 11.01 -1.82 10.89
N ILE A 51 9.68 -1.78 10.77
CA ILE A 51 8.97 -2.25 9.58
C ILE A 51 8.99 -1.18 8.50
N ASN A 52 9.54 -1.55 7.35
CA ASN A 52 9.61 -0.68 6.18
C ASN A 52 8.29 -0.61 5.40
N TYR A 53 8.11 0.51 4.68
CA TYR A 53 6.92 0.74 3.87
C TYR A 53 7.16 1.74 2.74
N GLU A 54 6.50 1.53 1.61
CA GLU A 54 6.73 2.34 0.41
C GLU A 54 5.43 2.80 -0.23
N ILE A 55 5.46 3.96 -0.87
CA ILE A 55 4.35 4.40 -1.73
C ILE A 55 4.42 3.60 -3.03
N VAL A 56 3.44 2.73 -3.23
CA VAL A 56 3.40 1.80 -4.37
C VAL A 56 2.44 2.23 -5.47
N ARG A 57 1.54 3.18 -5.19
CA ARG A 57 0.60 3.72 -6.18
C ARG A 57 0.12 5.11 -5.78
N THR A 58 -0.13 5.95 -6.77
CA THR A 58 -0.76 7.26 -6.61
C THR A 58 -1.95 7.43 -7.57
N TRP A 59 -2.85 8.34 -7.22
CA TRP A 59 -3.97 8.76 -8.06
C TRP A 59 -4.15 10.27 -7.98
N GLN A 60 -4.55 10.87 -9.09
CA GLN A 60 -5.20 12.18 -9.04
C GLN A 60 -6.55 12.03 -8.34
N GLY A 61 -6.86 12.94 -7.42
CA GLY A 61 -8.04 12.82 -6.57
C GLY A 61 -7.94 13.64 -5.30
N ASP A 62 -9.09 13.81 -4.67
CA ASP A 62 -9.33 14.63 -3.48
C ASP A 62 -9.48 13.75 -2.21
N ARG A 63 -9.85 14.39 -1.09
CA ARG A 63 -10.12 13.71 0.17
C ARG A 63 -11.34 12.78 0.09
N ASN A 64 -12.32 13.07 -0.76
CA ASN A 64 -13.47 12.18 -0.97
C ASN A 64 -13.07 10.91 -1.71
N PHE A 65 -12.18 11.02 -2.69
CA PHE A 65 -11.64 9.87 -3.40
C PHE A 65 -10.84 8.96 -2.44
N GLU A 66 -10.01 9.53 -1.57
CA GLU A 66 -9.32 8.78 -0.52
C GLU A 66 -10.30 8.00 0.39
N ARG A 67 -11.36 8.66 0.85
CA ARG A 67 -12.39 8.03 1.67
C ARG A 67 -13.12 6.91 0.93
N LYS A 68 -13.45 7.12 -0.35
CA LYS A 68 -14.02 6.08 -1.23
C LYS A 68 -13.10 4.85 -1.29
N LEU A 69 -11.79 5.04 -1.50
CA LEU A 69 -10.84 3.92 -1.54
C LEU A 69 -10.74 3.19 -0.19
N LYS A 70 -10.71 3.92 0.92
CA LYS A 70 -10.71 3.33 2.28
C LYS A 70 -11.96 2.51 2.56
N ASN A 71 -13.13 3.01 2.17
CA ASN A 71 -14.41 2.35 2.41
C ASN A 71 -14.58 1.07 1.59
N ARG A 72 -13.91 0.96 0.44
CA ARG A 72 -13.90 -0.29 -0.35
C ARG A 72 -13.25 -1.46 0.39
N LYS A 73 -12.41 -1.22 1.41
CA LYS A 73 -11.64 -2.24 2.17
C LYS A 73 -10.88 -3.24 1.30
N LYS A 74 -10.49 -2.79 0.09
CA LYS A 74 -9.91 -3.62 -0.98
C LYS A 74 -8.49 -3.18 -1.34
N SER A 75 -7.76 -2.57 -0.40
CA SER A 75 -6.40 -2.03 -0.62
C SER A 75 -5.42 -3.04 -1.21
N ARG A 76 -5.53 -4.32 -0.82
CA ARG A 76 -4.73 -5.41 -1.41
C ARG A 76 -4.91 -5.56 -2.92
N MET A 77 -6.11 -5.31 -3.44
CA MET A 77 -6.39 -5.34 -4.89
C MET A 77 -5.96 -4.05 -5.61
N LEU A 78 -5.69 -2.97 -4.86
CA LEU A 78 -5.18 -1.71 -5.40
C LEU A 78 -3.65 -1.64 -5.33
N CYS A 79 -3.00 -2.56 -4.61
CA CYS A 79 -1.56 -2.59 -4.43
C CYS A 79 -0.88 -3.39 -5.55
N PRO A 80 -0.03 -2.77 -6.39
CA PRO A 80 0.64 -3.48 -7.48
C PRO A 80 1.58 -4.58 -6.96
N VAL A 81 2.23 -4.39 -5.82
CA VAL A 81 3.08 -5.43 -5.19
C VAL A 81 2.27 -6.68 -4.86
N CYS A 82 1.11 -6.50 -4.21
CA CYS A 82 0.22 -7.61 -3.87
C CYS A 82 -0.41 -8.27 -5.11
N GLN A 83 -0.79 -7.47 -6.12
CA GLN A 83 -1.34 -8.00 -7.38
C GLN A 83 -0.30 -8.83 -8.13
N ASN A 84 0.94 -8.34 -8.25
CA ASN A 84 2.03 -9.06 -8.90
C ASN A 84 2.34 -10.38 -8.18
N LYS A 85 2.41 -10.37 -6.83
CA LYS A 85 2.58 -11.59 -6.04
C LYS A 85 1.47 -12.61 -6.31
N ARG A 86 0.20 -12.16 -6.35
CA ARG A 86 -0.94 -13.03 -6.67
C ARG A 86 -0.84 -13.62 -8.08
N ASN A 87 -0.46 -12.81 -9.07
CA ASN A 87 -0.34 -13.25 -10.45
C ASN A 87 0.79 -14.28 -10.62
N ARG A 88 1.94 -14.05 -9.98
CA ARG A 88 3.05 -15.02 -9.97
C ARG A 88 2.64 -16.37 -9.39
N ILE A 89 1.97 -16.37 -8.23
CA ILE A 89 1.46 -17.61 -7.61
C ILE A 89 0.46 -18.32 -8.52
N ARG A 90 -0.47 -17.58 -9.14
CA ARG A 90 -1.46 -18.17 -10.06
C ARG A 90 -0.77 -18.80 -11.27
N ASN A 91 0.18 -18.11 -11.88
CA ASN A 91 0.89 -18.61 -13.06
C ASN A 91 1.72 -19.87 -12.72
N ALA A 92 2.37 -19.90 -11.55
CA ALA A 92 3.11 -21.07 -11.08
C ALA A 92 2.22 -22.31 -10.93
N LYS A 93 1.01 -22.14 -10.35
CA LYS A 93 0.04 -23.25 -10.22
C LYS A 93 -0.42 -23.81 -11.56
N ASN A 94 -0.68 -22.92 -12.53
CA ASN A 94 -1.11 -23.34 -13.86
C ASN A 94 -0.03 -24.17 -14.58
N LEU A 95 1.26 -23.87 -14.36
CA LEU A 95 2.36 -24.65 -14.92
C LEU A 95 2.48 -26.05 -14.29
N THR A 96 2.24 -26.16 -12.98
CA THR A 96 2.30 -27.45 -12.27
C THR A 96 1.10 -28.35 -12.58
N GLU A 97 -0.08 -27.78 -12.84
CA GLU A 97 -1.30 -28.54 -13.15
C GLU A 97 -1.42 -28.89 -14.64
N GLY A 98 -0.76 -28.15 -15.54
CA GLY A 98 -0.77 -28.39 -16.99
C GLY A 98 0.23 -29.43 -17.51
N SER A 99 1.07 -30.01 -16.64
CA SER A 99 2.09 -31.02 -17.01
C SER A 99 1.64 -32.47 -16.75
N ILE A 100 0.38 -32.68 -16.37
CA ILE A 100 -0.25 -34.00 -16.24
C ILE A 100 -1.35 -34.11 -17.29
N LYS A 101 -0.95 -34.15 -18.56
CA LYS A 101 -1.74 -34.67 -19.68
C LYS A 101 -0.80 -35.25 -20.73
#